data_AF-A0A7V3F729-F1
#
_entry.id   AF-A0A7V3F729-F1
#
_cell.length_a   1.000
_cell.length_b   1.000
_cell.length_c   1.000
_cell.angle_alpha   90.00
_cell.angle_beta   90.00
_cell.angle_gamma   90.00
#
_symmetry.space_group_name_H-M   'P 1'
#
loop_
_entity.id
_entity.type
_entity.pdbx_description
1 polymer ?
#
loop_
_entity_poly.entity_id
_entity_poly.type
_entity_poly.pdbx_seq_one_letter_code
_entity_poly.pdbx_strand_id
1 'polypeptide(L)'
;MAYLQAWGEEGKTVNHARQLVELYRQFYRAGRYNSNSILRPITVAAKTILSADPRLFDREALIEAVRGELRAFMERVRNHQADGRLSPRLPGETPEDAARRREGVIRCFAEYFVGTIFYDTLRGDVAALRGRQLNLLKSTCEVLYLDAEARDRANRQEVEAEAQESKVAEVEDVLIDQNN
;
A
#
# COMPACT_ATOMS: atom_id res chain seq x y z
N MET A 1 -12.90 -0.87 -19.15
CA MET A 1 -13.04 0.43 -18.46
C MET A 1 -14.24 0.37 -17.52
N ALA A 2 -14.10 -0.26 -16.33
CA ALA A 2 -15.19 -0.40 -15.35
C ALA A 2 -14.69 -0.87 -13.98
N TYR A 3 -13.93 -0.05 -13.25
CA TYR A 3 -13.59 -0.34 -11.84
C TYR A 3 -13.68 0.88 -10.90
N LEU A 4 -14.03 2.07 -11.40
CA LEU A 4 -14.11 3.30 -10.59
C LEU A 4 -15.51 3.61 -10.02
N GLN A 5 -16.50 2.74 -10.21
CA GLN A 5 -17.91 3.07 -9.96
C GLN A 5 -18.57 2.30 -8.82
N ALA A 6 -17.81 1.79 -7.84
CA ALA A 6 -18.38 0.95 -6.79
C ALA A 6 -18.08 1.33 -5.33
N TRP A 7 -17.50 2.51 -5.03
CA TRP A 7 -17.14 2.82 -3.63
C TRP A 7 -17.32 4.29 -3.24
N GLY A 8 -18.51 4.82 -3.53
CA GLY A 8 -18.96 6.11 -3.02
C GLY A 8 -20.44 6.05 -2.69
N GLU A 9 -20.80 5.40 -1.59
CA GLU A 9 -22.09 5.72 -0.96
C GLU A 9 -22.00 7.13 -0.38
N GLU A 10 -22.90 7.98 -0.85
CA GLU A 10 -23.13 9.35 -0.40
C GLU A 10 -23.34 9.37 1.13
N GLY A 11 -22.32 9.84 1.86
CA GLY A 11 -22.45 10.13 3.30
C GLY A 11 -21.30 9.66 4.19
N LYS A 12 -20.39 8.80 3.72
CA LYS A 12 -19.13 8.52 4.45
C LYS A 12 -18.04 9.44 3.92
N THR A 13 -17.58 10.39 4.73
CA THR A 13 -16.29 11.08 4.51
C THR A 13 -15.21 10.03 4.27
N VAL A 14 -14.78 9.87 3.02
CA VAL A 14 -13.75 8.92 2.63
C VAL A 14 -12.48 9.33 3.35
N ASN A 15 -11.98 8.46 4.23
CA ASN A 15 -10.71 8.70 4.89
C ASN A 15 -9.59 8.47 3.88
N HIS A 16 -9.18 9.54 3.20
CA HIS A 16 -8.13 9.53 2.17
C HIS A 16 -6.83 8.86 2.65
N ALA A 17 -6.45 9.07 3.91
CA ALA A 17 -5.27 8.45 4.50
C ALA A 17 -5.40 6.92 4.53
N ARG A 18 -6.57 6.41 4.94
CA ARG A 18 -6.86 4.96 4.96
C ARG A 18 -6.76 4.35 3.58
N GLN A 19 -7.39 4.99 2.59
CA GLN A 19 -7.36 4.50 1.22
C GLN A 19 -5.94 4.47 0.63
N LEU A 20 -5.13 5.49 0.90
CA LEU A 20 -3.73 5.49 0.50
C LEU A 20 -2.96 4.33 1.13
N VAL A 21 -3.13 4.11 2.44
CA VAL A 21 -2.48 3.03 3.18
C VAL A 21 -2.87 1.67 2.63
N GLU A 22 -4.15 1.44 2.36
CA GLU A 22 -4.64 0.19 1.75
C GLU A 22 -4.06 -0.05 0.36
N LEU A 23 -3.96 1.00 -0.46
CA LEU A 23 -3.39 0.90 -1.81
C LEU A 23 -1.88 0.60 -1.74
N TYR A 24 -1.09 1.41 -1.05
CA TYR A 24 0.36 1.20 -1.11
C TYR A 24 0.83 -0.06 -0.37
N ARG A 25 0.11 -0.53 0.66
CA ARG A 25 0.41 -1.81 1.33
C ARG A 25 0.31 -3.03 0.41
N GLN A 26 -0.47 -2.93 -0.66
CA GLN A 26 -0.62 -4.03 -1.62
C GLN A 26 0.57 -4.18 -2.57
N PHE A 27 1.41 -3.15 -2.74
CA PHE A 27 2.65 -3.24 -3.53
C PHE A 27 3.94 -3.05 -2.71
N TYR A 28 3.89 -2.30 -1.62
CA TYR A 28 5.05 -1.91 -0.79
C TYR A 28 4.82 -2.25 0.69
N ARG A 29 5.86 -2.76 1.36
CA ARG A 29 5.94 -2.90 2.81
C ARG A 29 7.19 -2.20 3.33
N ALA A 30 7.08 -1.55 4.47
CA ALA A 30 8.21 -0.88 5.10
C ALA A 30 9.24 -1.91 5.57
N GLY A 31 10.52 -1.66 5.32
CA GLY A 31 11.60 -2.52 5.81
C GLY A 31 11.81 -2.37 7.32
N ARG A 32 11.49 -1.19 7.86
CA ARG A 32 11.55 -0.80 9.27
C ARG A 32 10.29 -0.02 9.65
N TYR A 33 9.89 -0.10 10.92
CA TYR A 33 8.70 0.60 11.45
C TYR A 33 9.02 2.03 11.88
N ASN A 34 9.64 2.81 11.00
CA ASN A 34 9.84 4.24 11.20
C ASN A 34 9.07 5.03 10.13
N SER A 35 8.73 6.29 10.43
CA SER A 35 7.94 7.16 9.56
C SER A 35 8.56 7.29 8.16
N ASN A 36 9.89 7.39 8.08
CA ASN A 36 10.60 7.56 6.82
C ASN A 36 10.45 6.36 5.89
N SER A 37 10.43 5.14 6.42
CA SER A 37 10.24 3.91 5.66
C SER A 37 8.77 3.73 5.29
N ILE A 38 7.85 3.94 6.22
CA ILE A 38 6.40 3.76 6.01
C ILE A 38 5.88 4.72 4.93
N LEU A 39 6.33 5.97 4.95
CA LEU A 39 5.80 7.04 4.11
C LEU A 39 6.53 7.18 2.77
N ARG A 40 7.39 6.22 2.39
CA ARG A 40 8.16 6.29 1.13
C ARG A 40 7.27 6.42 -0.10
N PRO A 41 6.22 5.59 -0.32
CA PRO A 41 5.40 5.70 -1.54
C PRO A 41 4.74 7.08 -1.68
N ILE A 42 4.21 7.62 -0.57
CA ILE A 42 3.60 8.96 -0.53
C ILE A 42 4.66 10.04 -0.82
N THR A 43 5.85 9.89 -0.25
CA THR A 43 6.93 10.86 -0.43
C THR A 43 7.47 10.86 -1.87
N VAL A 44 7.58 9.69 -2.50
CA VAL A 44 7.94 9.59 -3.92
C VAL A 44 6.90 10.29 -4.78
N ALA A 45 5.62 9.94 -4.64
CA ALA A 45 4.55 10.54 -5.43
C ALA A 45 4.46 12.07 -5.25
N ALA A 46 4.49 12.55 -4.01
CA ALA A 46 4.49 13.98 -3.73
C ALA A 46 5.70 14.69 -4.34
N LYS A 47 6.90 14.11 -4.22
CA LYS A 47 8.12 14.68 -4.80
C LYS A 47 8.01 14.77 -6.32
N THR A 48 7.48 13.75 -6.99
CA THR A 48 7.27 13.74 -8.44
C THR A 48 6.37 14.89 -8.86
N ILE A 49 5.24 15.10 -8.18
CA ILE A 49 4.34 16.22 -8.47
C ILE A 49 5.03 17.57 -8.22
N LEU A 50 5.72 17.72 -7.10
CA LEU A 50 6.42 18.96 -6.75
C LEU A 50 7.59 19.29 -7.71
N SER A 51 8.08 18.30 -8.47
CA SER A 51 9.20 18.46 -9.41
C SER A 51 8.73 18.54 -10.87
N ALA A 52 7.46 18.25 -11.14
CA ALA A 52 6.88 18.29 -12.48
C ALA A 52 6.65 19.75 -12.92
N ASP A 53 7.01 20.07 -14.17
CA ASP A 53 6.69 21.35 -14.77
C ASP A 53 5.22 21.36 -15.22
N PRO A 54 4.35 22.23 -14.67
CA PRO A 54 2.94 22.29 -15.04
C PRO A 54 2.69 22.58 -16.54
N ARG A 55 3.68 23.11 -17.26
CA ARG A 55 3.59 23.38 -18.70
C ARG A 55 3.78 22.13 -19.55
N LEU A 56 4.43 21.11 -18.99
CA LEU A 56 4.76 19.86 -19.67
C LEU A 56 3.88 18.69 -19.22
N PHE A 57 3.34 18.77 -18.01
CA PHE A 57 2.55 17.69 -17.41
C PHE A 57 1.11 18.15 -17.18
N ASP A 58 0.21 17.70 -18.04
CA ASP A 58 -1.23 17.73 -17.76
C ASP A 58 -1.61 16.68 -16.70
N ARG A 59 -2.90 16.59 -16.37
CA ARG A 59 -3.40 15.67 -15.35
C ARG A 59 -3.06 14.20 -15.63
N GLU A 60 -3.17 13.77 -16.89
CA GLU A 60 -2.90 12.37 -17.27
C GLU A 60 -1.40 12.09 -17.32
N ALA A 61 -0.63 13.01 -17.90
CA ALA A 61 0.83 12.95 -17.92
C ALA A 61 1.41 12.91 -16.50
N LEU A 62 0.81 13.63 -15.55
CA LEU A 62 1.23 13.63 -14.16
C LEU A 62 0.94 12.28 -13.46
N ILE A 63 -0.19 11.63 -13.78
CA ILE A 63 -0.48 10.26 -13.32
C ILE A 63 0.59 9.30 -13.82
N GLU A 64 0.92 9.35 -15.11
CA GLU A 64 1.94 8.48 -15.70
C GLU A 64 3.34 8.77 -15.13
N ALA A 65 3.67 10.04 -14.86
CA ALA A 65 4.93 10.41 -14.22
C ALA A 65 5.05 9.82 -12.81
N VAL A 66 4.00 9.96 -11.98
CA VAL A 66 3.96 9.39 -10.62
C VAL A 66 4.06 7.86 -10.68
N ARG A 67 3.33 7.23 -11.59
CA ARG A 67 3.39 5.78 -11.81
C ARG A 67 4.81 5.34 -12.20
N GLY A 68 5.47 6.04 -13.13
CA GLY A 68 6.83 5.74 -13.57
C GLY A 68 7.85 5.83 -12.43
N GLU A 69 7.78 6.89 -11.63
CA GLU A 69 8.66 7.08 -10.47
C GLU A 69 8.42 6.03 -9.38
N LEU A 70 7.17 5.66 -9.11
CA LEU A 70 6.84 4.58 -8.19
C LEU A 70 7.37 3.23 -8.69
N ARG A 71 7.24 2.94 -10.00
CA ARG A 71 7.78 1.72 -10.59
C ARG A 71 9.30 1.66 -10.45
N ALA A 72 10.01 2.76 -10.75
CA ALA A 72 11.46 2.86 -10.57
C ALA A 72 11.87 2.75 -9.09
N PHE A 73 11.07 3.27 -8.17
CA PHE A 73 11.27 3.06 -6.74
C PHE A 73 11.13 1.59 -6.34
N MET A 74 10.07 0.92 -6.79
CA MET A 74 9.83 -0.50 -6.48
C MET A 74 10.89 -1.42 -7.09
N GLU A 75 11.44 -1.07 -8.25
CA GLU A 75 12.59 -1.73 -8.86
C GLU A 75 13.82 -1.66 -7.95
N ARG A 76 14.13 -0.48 -7.41
CA ARG A 76 15.24 -0.31 -6.45
C ARG A 76 15.00 -1.07 -5.15
N VAL A 77 13.75 -1.12 -4.66
CA VAL A 77 13.39 -1.94 -3.48
C VAL A 77 13.62 -3.42 -3.77
N ARG A 78 13.23 -3.91 -4.96
CA ARG A 78 13.47 -5.30 -5.37
C ARG A 78 14.95 -5.64 -5.44
N ASN A 79 15.77 -4.71 -5.92
CA ASN A 79 17.21 -4.88 -6.04
C ASN A 79 17.98 -4.53 -4.75
N HIS A 80 17.28 -4.37 -3.62
CA HIS A 80 17.85 -4.00 -2.31
C HIS A 80 18.64 -2.68 -2.29
N GLN A 81 18.40 -1.81 -3.28
CA GLN A 81 19.01 -0.48 -3.40
C GLN A 81 18.21 0.61 -2.65
N ALA A 82 17.01 0.27 -2.19
CA ALA A 82 16.16 1.15 -1.39
C ALA A 82 15.50 0.37 -0.25
N ASP A 83 15.23 1.06 0.86
CA ASP A 83 14.58 0.44 2.02
C ASP A 83 13.09 0.14 1.75
N GLY A 84 12.67 -1.06 2.14
CA GLY A 84 11.36 -1.59 1.84
C GLY A 84 11.39 -3.06 1.47
N ARG A 85 10.21 -3.63 1.30
CA ARG A 85 9.99 -4.98 0.80
C ARG A 85 8.81 -4.96 -0.15
N LEU A 86 8.82 -5.88 -1.11
CA LEU A 86 7.63 -6.11 -1.92
C LEU A 86 6.53 -6.71 -1.04
N SER A 87 5.28 -6.32 -1.29
CA SER A 87 4.15 -7.00 -0.68
C SER A 87 4.20 -8.49 -1.01
N PRO A 88 3.91 -9.40 -0.05
CA PRO A 88 3.97 -10.84 -0.28
C PRO A 88 3.04 -11.27 -1.41
N ARG A 89 3.34 -12.44 -1.97
CA ARG A 89 2.45 -13.11 -2.91
C ARG A 89 1.21 -13.62 -2.17
N LEU A 90 0.07 -13.61 -2.84
CA LEU A 90 -1.12 -14.26 -2.33
C LEU A 90 -0.99 -15.80 -2.48
N PRO A 91 -1.69 -16.60 -1.67
CA PRO A 91 -1.71 -18.06 -1.83
C PRO A 91 -2.11 -18.46 -3.25
N GLY A 92 -1.35 -19.34 -3.88
CA GLY A 92 -1.59 -19.78 -5.27
C GLY A 92 -1.18 -18.79 -6.37
N GLU A 93 -0.67 -17.59 -6.02
CA GLU A 93 -0.26 -16.57 -6.99
C GLU A 93 1.12 -16.86 -7.59
N THR A 94 1.23 -16.89 -8.93
CA THR A 94 2.53 -17.02 -9.61
C THR A 94 3.37 -15.74 -9.44
N PRO A 95 4.71 -15.79 -9.64
CA PRO A 95 5.53 -14.59 -9.64
C PRO A 95 5.07 -13.51 -10.64
N GLU A 96 4.57 -13.93 -11.80
CA GLU A 96 4.07 -13.05 -12.86
C GLU A 96 2.74 -12.39 -12.48
N ASP A 97 1.81 -13.15 -11.91
CA ASP A 97 0.53 -12.61 -11.43
C ASP A 97 0.75 -11.59 -10.31
N ALA A 98 1.66 -11.89 -9.39
CA ALA A 98 2.03 -10.96 -8.33
C ALA A 98 2.67 -9.68 -8.87
N ALA A 99 3.49 -9.76 -9.91
CA ALA A 99 4.04 -8.59 -10.58
C ALA A 99 2.94 -7.76 -11.26
N ARG A 100 2.01 -8.42 -11.97
CA ARG A 100 0.87 -7.78 -12.64
C ARG A 100 -0.07 -7.10 -11.66
N ARG A 101 -0.40 -7.76 -10.54
CA ARG A 101 -1.22 -7.19 -9.47
C ARG A 101 -0.55 -5.94 -8.89
N ARG A 102 0.73 -6.03 -8.53
CA ARG A 102 1.48 -4.88 -8.00
C ARG A 102 1.47 -3.70 -8.98
N GLU A 103 1.72 -3.93 -10.26
CA GLU A 103 1.64 -2.89 -11.29
C GLU A 103 0.24 -2.28 -11.38
N GLY A 104 -0.82 -3.11 -11.34
CA GLY A 104 -2.20 -2.63 -11.33
C GLY A 104 -2.50 -1.73 -10.12
N VAL A 105 -2.04 -2.11 -8.93
CA VAL A 105 -2.21 -1.32 -7.72
C VAL A 105 -1.38 -0.02 -7.76
N ILE A 106 -0.15 -0.06 -8.28
CA ILE A 106 0.67 1.15 -8.46
C ILE A 106 -0.06 2.16 -9.35
N ARG A 107 -0.68 1.70 -10.44
CA ARG A 107 -1.51 2.56 -11.29
C ARG A 107 -2.70 3.14 -10.51
N CYS A 108 -3.47 2.32 -9.81
CA CYS A 108 -4.59 2.81 -8.99
C CYS A 108 -4.15 3.82 -7.93
N PHE A 109 -2.99 3.60 -7.30
CA PHE A 109 -2.41 4.54 -6.35
C PHE A 109 -2.05 5.87 -7.02
N ALA A 110 -1.42 5.85 -8.19
CA ALA A 110 -1.06 7.06 -8.92
C ALA A 110 -2.31 7.85 -9.35
N GLU A 111 -3.31 7.17 -9.90
CA GLU A 111 -4.60 7.75 -10.28
C GLU A 111 -5.29 8.40 -9.07
N TYR A 112 -5.34 7.72 -7.93
CA TYR A 112 -5.97 8.25 -6.72
C TYR A 112 -5.19 9.41 -6.11
N PHE A 113 -3.86 9.31 -6.03
CA PHE A 113 -3.02 10.35 -5.44
C PHE A 113 -3.02 11.62 -6.30
N VAL A 114 -2.89 11.51 -7.61
CA VAL A 114 -2.90 12.68 -8.48
C VAL A 114 -4.33 13.20 -8.67
N GLY A 115 -5.25 12.31 -9.03
CA GLY A 115 -6.63 12.69 -9.32
C GLY A 115 -7.36 13.20 -8.08
N THR A 116 -7.53 12.33 -7.09
CA THR A 116 -8.38 12.62 -5.93
C THR A 116 -7.67 13.49 -4.89
N ILE A 117 -6.43 13.16 -4.54
CA ILE A 117 -5.72 13.93 -3.49
C ILE A 117 -5.25 15.27 -4.03
N PHE A 118 -4.49 15.28 -5.13
CA PHE A 118 -3.91 16.52 -5.63
C PHE A 118 -4.93 17.42 -6.34
N TYR A 119 -5.64 16.93 -7.36
CA TYR A 119 -6.58 17.76 -8.11
C TYR A 119 -7.92 17.98 -7.39
N ASP A 120 -8.58 16.93 -6.89
CA ASP A 120 -9.94 17.10 -6.35
C ASP A 120 -9.93 17.71 -4.93
N THR A 121 -9.02 17.24 -4.06
CA THR A 121 -8.97 17.67 -2.65
C THR A 121 -8.12 18.92 -2.45
N LEU A 122 -6.91 18.94 -3.02
CA LEU A 122 -5.98 20.08 -2.89
C LEU A 122 -6.15 21.11 -4.01
N ARG A 123 -7.05 20.90 -4.98
CA ARG A 123 -7.32 21.82 -6.10
C ARG A 123 -6.08 22.16 -6.94
N GLY A 124 -5.13 21.22 -7.03
CA GLY A 124 -3.86 21.42 -7.71
C GLY A 124 -2.88 22.35 -6.97
N ASP A 125 -3.13 22.67 -5.69
CA ASP A 125 -2.28 23.56 -4.91
C ASP A 125 -0.97 22.89 -4.49
N VAL A 126 0.12 23.27 -5.17
CA VAL A 126 1.49 22.84 -4.91
C VAL A 126 1.97 23.26 -3.51
N ALA A 127 1.53 24.42 -3.00
CA ALA A 127 1.90 24.88 -1.67
C ALA A 127 1.22 24.03 -0.59
N ALA A 128 -0.05 23.67 -0.78
CA ALA A 128 -0.75 22.75 0.12
C ALA A 128 -0.09 21.35 0.11
N LEU A 129 0.34 20.87 -1.06
CA LEU A 129 1.08 19.61 -1.19
C LEU A 129 2.47 19.66 -0.53
N ARG A 130 3.15 20.82 -0.52
CA ARG A 130 4.45 20.96 0.18
C ARG A 130 4.29 21.25 1.68
N GLY A 131 3.13 21.74 2.09
CA GLY A 131 2.91 22.34 3.40
C GLY A 131 2.27 21.43 4.44
N ARG A 132 1.45 22.04 5.30
CA ARG A 132 0.82 21.40 6.46
C ARG A 132 -0.09 20.23 6.08
N GLN A 133 -0.80 20.32 4.97
CA GLN A 133 -1.79 19.31 4.57
C GLN A 133 -1.13 17.97 4.26
N LEU A 134 -0.03 17.96 3.50
CA LEU A 134 0.70 16.71 3.25
C LEU A 134 1.31 16.14 4.53
N ASN A 135 1.81 16.98 5.44
CA ASN A 135 2.37 16.50 6.71
C ASN A 135 1.30 15.87 7.61
N LEU A 136 0.09 16.45 7.64
CA LEU A 136 -1.05 15.88 8.36
C LEU A 136 -1.48 14.54 7.74
N LEU A 137 -1.60 14.49 6.42
CA LEU A 137 -1.91 13.26 5.69
C LEU A 137 -0.89 12.15 5.99
N LYS A 138 0.41 12.49 5.94
CA LYS A 138 1.51 11.57 6.27
C LYS A 138 1.41 11.04 7.70
N SER A 139 1.18 11.91 8.67
CA SER A 139 1.06 11.51 10.09
C SER A 139 -0.12 10.55 10.29
N THR A 140 -1.26 10.83 9.64
CA THR A 140 -2.43 9.94 9.69
C THR A 140 -2.14 8.59 9.01
N CYS A 141 -1.47 8.60 7.85
CA CYS A 141 -1.08 7.38 7.15
C CYS A 141 -0.13 6.51 7.98
N GLU A 142 0.78 7.13 8.75
CA GLU A 142 1.71 6.41 9.62
C GLU A 142 0.97 5.63 10.71
N VAL A 143 0.08 6.30 11.45
CA VAL A 143 -0.74 5.66 12.50
C VAL A 143 -1.54 4.49 11.92
N LEU A 144 -2.24 4.74 10.80
CA LEU A 144 -3.05 3.71 10.14
C LEU A 144 -2.22 2.52 9.63
N TYR A 145 -0.99 2.77 9.17
CA TYR A 145 -0.09 1.70 8.74
C TYR A 145 0.34 0.83 9.93
N LEU A 146 0.74 1.46 11.03
CA LEU A 146 1.17 0.76 12.23
C LEU A 146 0.03 -0.07 12.84
N ASP A 147 -1.18 0.49 12.91
CA ASP A 147 -2.38 -0.22 13.37
C ASP A 147 -2.65 -1.45 12.50
N ALA A 148 -2.53 -1.30 11.19
CA ALA A 148 -2.79 -2.39 10.26
C ALA A 148 -1.70 -3.47 10.31
N GLU A 149 -0.43 -3.11 10.56
CA GLU A 149 0.62 -4.09 10.81
C GLU A 149 0.47 -4.80 12.15
N ALA A 150 0.00 -4.11 13.20
CA ALA A 150 -0.29 -4.73 14.49
C ALA A 150 -1.39 -5.79 14.34
N ARG A 151 -2.47 -5.49 13.60
CA ARG A 151 -3.54 -6.44 13.26
C ARG A 151 -3.02 -7.63 12.45
N ASP A 152 -2.24 -7.38 11.39
CA ASP A 152 -1.68 -8.46 10.56
C ASP A 152 -0.72 -9.38 11.34
N ARG A 153 -0.12 -8.90 12.44
CA ARG A 153 0.68 -9.75 13.33
C ARG A 153 -0.17 -10.54 14.29
N ALA A 154 -1.18 -9.93 14.91
CA ALA A 154 -2.11 -10.63 15.80
C ALA A 154 -2.80 -11.79 15.07
N ASN A 155 -3.34 -11.53 13.87
CA ASN A 155 -3.97 -12.57 13.06
C ASN A 155 -3.01 -13.70 12.66
N ARG A 156 -1.73 -13.39 12.41
CA ARG A 156 -0.73 -14.44 12.12
C ARG A 156 -0.44 -15.31 13.35
N GLN A 157 -0.36 -14.71 14.53
CA GLN A 157 -0.16 -15.45 15.78
C GLN A 157 -1.35 -16.36 16.10
N GLU A 158 -2.58 -15.90 15.84
CA GLU A 158 -3.80 -16.70 16.00
C GLU A 158 -3.82 -17.89 15.03
N VAL A 159 -3.57 -17.66 13.74
CA VAL A 159 -3.53 -18.75 12.74
C VAL A 159 -2.39 -19.74 13.01
N GLU A 160 -1.23 -19.27 13.46
CA GLU A 160 -0.11 -20.13 13.85
C GLU A 160 -0.45 -20.97 15.09
N ALA A 161 -1.15 -20.39 16.08
CA ALA A 161 -1.61 -21.10 17.26
C ALA A 161 -2.66 -22.17 16.93
N GLU A 162 -3.68 -21.83 16.12
CA GLU A 162 -4.72 -22.77 15.67
C GLU A 162 -4.15 -23.91 14.83
N ALA A 163 -3.18 -23.63 13.96
CA ALA A 163 -2.50 -24.64 13.15
C ALA A 163 -1.61 -25.57 14.00
N GLN A 164 -1.08 -25.06 15.12
CA GLN A 164 -0.27 -25.85 16.05
C GLN A 164 -1.15 -26.71 16.95
N GLU A 165 -2.29 -26.18 17.41
CA GLU A 165 -3.29 -26.91 18.18
C GLU A 165 -3.94 -28.05 17.36
N SER A 166 -4.23 -27.79 16.08
CA SER A 166 -4.76 -28.82 15.15
C SER A 166 -3.75 -29.95 14.89
N LYS A 167 -2.44 -29.62 14.80
CA LYS A 167 -1.39 -30.62 14.64
C LYS A 167 -1.16 -31.45 15.91
N VAL A 168 -1.32 -30.86 17.10
CA VAL A 168 -1.20 -31.59 18.36
C VAL A 168 -2.38 -32.55 18.54
N ALA A 169 -3.60 -32.14 18.15
CA ALA A 169 -4.77 -33.00 18.15
C ALA A 169 -4.66 -34.17 17.15
N GLU A 170 -4.15 -33.95 15.93
CA GLU A 170 -3.92 -35.03 14.96
C GLU A 170 -2.86 -36.04 15.45
N VAL A 171 -1.85 -35.59 16.21
CA VAL A 171 -0.82 -36.49 16.76
C VAL A 171 -1.36 -37.30 17.94
N GLU A 172 -2.24 -36.73 18.78
CA GLU A 172 -2.89 -37.46 19.87
C GLU A 172 -3.86 -38.53 19.36
N ASP A 173 -4.64 -38.27 18.31
CA ASP A 173 -5.55 -39.27 17.72
C ASP A 173 -4.78 -40.47 17.13
N VAL A 174 -3.63 -40.24 16.49
CA VAL A 174 -2.78 -41.32 15.93
C VAL A 174 -2.13 -42.18 17.02
N LEU A 175 -1.91 -41.64 18.22
CA LEU A 175 -1.33 -42.36 19.36
C LEU A 175 -2.36 -43.21 20.13
N ILE A 176 -3.65 -42.86 20.06
CA ILE A 176 -4.73 -43.64 20.69
C ILE A 176 -5.04 -44.91 19.86
N ASP A 177 -4.95 -44.83 18.53
CA ASP A 177 -5.21 -45.97 17.63
C ASP A 177 -4.14 -47.07 17.63
N GLN A 178 -2.94 -46.84 18.19
CA GLN A 178 -1.88 -47.87 18.28
C GLN A 178 -1.88 -48.68 19.59
N ASN A 179 -2.80 -48.40 20.52
CA ASN A 179 -2.87 -49.04 21.84
C ASN A 179 -4.18 -49.82 22.09
N ASN A 180 -4.97 -50.08 21.03
CA ASN A 180 -6.17 -50.94 21.06
C ASN A 180 -6.03 -52.11 20.07
#